data_AF-A0A4V1TZ67-F1
#
_entry.id   AF-A0A4V1TZ67-F1
#
_cell.length_a   1.000
_cell.length_b   1.000
_cell.length_c   1.000
_cell.angle_alpha   90.00
_cell.angle_beta   90.00
_cell.angle_gamma   90.00
#
_symmetry.space_group_name_H-M   'P 1'
#
loop_
_entity.id
_entity.type
_entity.pdbx_description
1 polymer ?
#
loop_
_entity_poly.entity_id
_entity_poly.type
_entity_poly.pdbx_seq_one_letter_code
_entity_poly.pdbx_strand_id
1 'polypeptide(L)'
;VSLEAIFLSAFILISQNYEMRISDRRNQLDLQINLLTEQENTKMLQLLEAIAHKVGCGLEDDPEIRALEQATRPETLARQIEEAYRQDSAQAKK
;
A
#
# COMPACT_ATOMS: atom_id res chain seq x y z
N VAL A 1 -36.30 -24.76 17.29
CA VAL A 1 -34.97 -25.05 16.70
C VAL A 1 -34.68 -24.21 15.46
N SER A 2 -35.55 -24.16 14.44
CA SER A 2 -35.26 -23.40 13.20
C SER A 2 -35.32 -21.88 13.33
N LEU A 3 -36.17 -21.35 14.22
CA LEU A 3 -36.32 -19.90 14.42
C LEU A 3 -35.10 -19.32 15.14
N GLU A 4 -34.59 -20.06 16.13
CA GLU A 4 -33.39 -19.73 16.88
C GLU A 4 -32.15 -19.73 15.98
N ALA A 5 -32.09 -20.64 15.01
CA ALA A 5 -31.05 -20.65 13.99
C ALA A 5 -31.12 -19.42 13.06
N ILE A 6 -32.32 -19.01 12.63
CA ILE A 6 -32.50 -17.79 11.82
C ILE A 6 -32.04 -16.54 12.58
N PHE A 7 -32.41 -16.42 13.85
CA PHE A 7 -31.95 -15.31 14.70
C PHE A 7 -30.42 -15.33 14.86
N LEU A 8 -29.82 -16.49 15.12
CA LEU A 8 -28.37 -16.61 15.22
C LEU A 8 -27.66 -16.23 13.92
N SER A 9 -28.16 -16.70 12.77
CA SER A 9 -27.61 -16.34 11.46
C SER A 9 -27.73 -14.85 11.17
N ALA A 10 -28.84 -14.20 11.54
CA ALA A 10 -28.99 -12.76 11.42
C ALA A 10 -27.96 -12.01 12.29
N PHE A 11 -27.76 -12.45 13.54
CA PHE A 11 -26.71 -11.89 14.40
C PHE A 11 -25.31 -12.06 13.81
N ILE A 12 -25.00 -13.24 13.28
CA ILE A 12 -23.71 -13.51 12.62
C ILE A 12 -23.52 -12.57 11.42
N LEU A 13 -24.53 -12.42 10.56
CA LEU A 13 -24.46 -11.55 9.37
C LEU A 13 -24.29 -10.08 9.74
N ILE A 14 -24.96 -9.61 10.80
CA ILE A 14 -24.80 -8.24 11.29
C ILE A 14 -23.36 -8.02 11.78
N SER A 15 -22.83 -8.94 12.60
CA SER A 15 -21.46 -8.85 13.10
C SER A 15 -20.43 -8.93 11.96
N GLN A 16 -20.64 -9.82 10.99
CA GLN A 16 -19.78 -9.92 9.81
C GLN A 16 -19.80 -8.63 8.98
N ASN A 17 -20.97 -8.01 8.78
CA ASN A 17 -21.06 -6.74 8.06
C ASN A 17 -20.30 -5.62 8.79
N TYR A 18 -20.37 -5.59 10.12
CA TYR A 18 -19.65 -4.63 10.93
C TYR A 18 -18.12 -4.82 10.83
N GLU A 19 -17.65 -6.05 10.99
CA GLU A 19 -16.22 -6.38 10.86
C GLU A 19 -15.69 -6.08 9.45
N MET A 20 -16.48 -6.36 8.40
CA MET A 20 -16.13 -6.02 7.03
C MET A 20 -15.89 -4.50 6.86
N ARG A 21 -16.81 -3.67 7.37
CA ARG A 21 -16.64 -2.21 7.30
C ARG A 21 -15.42 -1.70 8.07
N ILE A 22 -15.13 -2.29 9.24
CA ILE A 22 -13.93 -1.96 10.00
C ILE A 22 -12.69 -2.36 9.22
N SER A 23 -12.67 -3.56 8.65
CA SER A 23 -11.54 -4.05 7.86
C SER A 23 -11.27 -3.13 6.67
N ASP A 24 -12.31 -2.72 5.93
CA ASP A 24 -12.15 -1.79 4.80
C ASP A 24 -11.57 -0.45 5.26
N ARG A 25 -12.02 0.06 6.40
CA ARG A 25 -11.50 1.31 6.97
C ARG A 25 -10.04 1.18 7.40
N ARG A 26 -9.67 0.06 8.03
CA ARG A 26 -8.28 -0.23 8.43
C ARG A 26 -7.39 -0.32 7.19
N ASN A 27 -7.79 -1.10 6.19
CA ASN A 27 -7.04 -1.22 4.93
C ASN A 27 -6.81 0.15 4.26
N GLN A 28 -7.81 1.03 4.25
CA GLN A 28 -7.66 2.37 3.71
C GLN A 28 -6.67 3.23 4.52
N LEU A 29 -6.68 3.12 5.85
CA LEU A 29 -5.75 3.84 6.73
C LEU A 29 -4.33 3.27 6.60
N ASP A 30 -4.17 1.96 6.53
CA ASP A 30 -2.88 1.29 6.36
C ASP A 30 -2.22 1.72 5.04
N LEU A 31 -2.99 1.80 3.95
CA LEU A 31 -2.48 2.33 2.68
C LEU A 31 -2.01 3.79 2.81
N GLN A 32 -2.78 4.64 3.50
CA GLN A 32 -2.39 6.03 3.71
C GLN A 32 -1.12 6.16 4.55
N ILE A 33 -0.99 5.35 5.61
CA ILE A 33 0.21 5.31 6.44
C ILE A 33 1.41 4.87 5.61
N ASN A 34 1.28 3.79 4.84
CA ASN A 34 2.37 3.30 4.00
C ASN A 34 2.81 4.34 2.96
N LEU A 35 1.88 5.04 2.31
CA LEU A 35 2.21 6.12 1.37
C LEU A 35 2.91 7.30 2.04
N LEU A 36 2.49 7.67 3.26
CA LEU A 36 3.14 8.72 4.03
C LEU A 36 4.56 8.31 4.43
N THR A 37 4.72 7.09 4.96
CA THR A 37 6.03 6.52 5.33
C THR A 37 6.96 6.45 4.13
N GLU A 38 6.45 6.08 2.95
CA GLU A 38 7.24 6.06 1.73
C GLU A 38 7.78 7.46 1.37
N GLN A 39 6.94 8.50 1.46
CA GLN A 39 7.37 9.88 1.23
C GLN A 39 8.43 10.34 2.25
N GLU A 40 8.22 10.01 3.52
CA GLU A 40 9.18 10.31 4.59
C GLU A 40 10.51 9.58 4.38
N ASN A 41 10.48 8.31 3.94
CA ASN A 41 11.66 7.52 3.60
C ASN A 41 12.42 8.12 2.41
N THR A 42 11.73 8.46 1.32
CA THR A 42 12.35 9.15 0.17
C THR A 42 13.02 10.46 0.63
N LYS A 43 12.37 11.22 1.52
CA LYS A 43 12.96 12.46 2.06
C LYS A 43 14.18 12.18 2.93
N MET A 44 14.15 11.11 3.72
CA MET A 44 15.29 10.67 4.52
C MET A 44 16.48 10.28 3.65
N LEU A 45 16.25 9.54 2.56
CA LEU A 45 17.30 9.18 1.59
C LEU A 45 17.94 10.42 0.98
N GLN A 46 17.16 11.39 0.51
CA GLN A 46 17.68 12.67 -0.01
C GLN A 46 18.54 13.44 1.02
N LEU A 47 18.14 13.40 2.30
CA LEU A 47 18.92 14.05 3.37
C LEU A 47 20.22 13.29 3.64
N LEU A 48 20.19 11.95 3.62
CA LEU A 48 21.37 11.12 3.78
C LEU A 48 22.34 11.28 2.61
N GLU A 49 21.85 11.38 1.37
CA GLU A 49 22.65 11.67 0.18
C GLU A 49 23.39 13.01 0.32
N ALA A 50 22.67 14.07 0.73
CA ALA A 50 23.28 15.38 0.97
C ALA A 50 24.36 15.35 2.06
N ILE A 51 24.17 14.54 3.11
CA ILE A 51 25.17 14.33 4.17
C ILE A 51 26.37 13.53 3.62
N ALA A 52 26.13 12.45 2.87
CA ALA A 52 27.16 11.61 2.28
C ALA A 52 28.09 12.43 1.37
N HIS A 53 27.52 13.26 0.49
CA HIS A 53 28.27 14.18 -0.36
C HIS A 53 29.10 15.16 0.46
N LYS A 54 28.55 15.71 1.55
CA LYS A 54 29.28 16.65 2.42
C LYS A 54 30.44 16.00 3.19
N VAL A 55 30.32 14.72 3.54
CA VAL A 55 31.35 13.95 4.27
C VAL A 55 32.38 13.35 3.31
N GLY A 56 32.17 13.45 1.99
CA GLY A 56 33.07 12.86 0.98
C GLY A 56 32.93 11.35 0.86
N CYS A 57 31.77 10.81 1.28
CA CYS A 57 31.44 9.41 1.08
C CYS A 57 30.95 9.26 -0.37
N GLY A 58 31.77 8.65 -1.24
CA GLY A 58 31.43 8.40 -2.64
C GLY A 58 30.33 7.36 -2.78
N LEU A 59 29.08 7.78 -2.61
CA LEU A 59 27.87 7.04 -2.96
C LEU A 59 27.36 7.39 -4.37
N GLU A 60 28.12 8.20 -5.11
CA GLU A 60 27.76 8.71 -6.42
C GLU A 60 27.52 7.53 -7.38
N ASP A 61 26.25 7.36 -7.76
CA ASP A 61 25.75 6.48 -8.82
C ASP A 61 25.40 5.02 -8.43
N ASP A 62 25.00 4.76 -7.18
CA ASP A 62 24.29 3.50 -6.89
C ASP A 62 22.88 3.53 -7.56
N PRO A 63 22.62 2.66 -8.56
CA PRO A 63 21.33 2.63 -9.26
C PRO A 63 20.16 2.23 -8.35
N GLU A 64 20.42 1.51 -7.27
CA GLU A 64 19.39 1.09 -6.31
C GLU A 64 18.93 2.28 -5.46
N ILE A 65 19.86 3.13 -5.00
CA ILE A 65 19.53 4.36 -4.25
C ILE A 65 18.75 5.33 -5.12
N ARG A 66 19.17 5.53 -6.37
CA ARG A 66 18.48 6.40 -7.32
C ARG A 66 17.07 5.94 -7.65
N ALA A 67 16.79 4.64 -7.59
CA ALA A 67 15.45 4.11 -7.75
C ALA A 67 14.58 4.42 -6.51
N LEU A 68 15.13 4.26 -5.31
CA LEU A 68 14.43 4.50 -4.04
C LEU A 68 14.19 6.00 -3.73
N GLU A 69 14.99 6.89 -4.30
CA GLU A 69 14.78 8.34 -4.18
C GLU A 69 13.65 8.89 -5.07
N GLN A 70 13.16 8.10 -6.01
CA GLN A 70 12.06 8.53 -6.87
C GLN A 70 10.78 8.58 -6.06
N ALA A 71 10.20 9.78 -5.97
CA ALA A 71 8.96 9.98 -5.25
C ALA A 71 7.83 9.12 -5.83
N THR A 72 7.35 8.21 -4.99
CA THR A 72 6.22 7.35 -5.29
C THR A 72 4.91 8.15 -5.27
N ARG A 73 4.32 8.39 -6.45
CA ARG A 73 3.06 9.15 -6.60
C ARG A 73 1.83 8.23 -6.46
N PRO A 74 0.93 8.48 -5.50
CA PRO A 74 -0.24 7.62 -5.24
C PRO A 74 -1.11 7.36 -6.49
N GLU A 75 -1.34 8.38 -7.32
CA GLU A 75 -2.17 8.30 -8.54
C GLU A 75 -1.50 7.48 -9.64
N THR A 76 -0.18 7.36 -9.60
CA THR A 76 0.59 6.56 -10.56
C THR A 76 0.64 5.10 -10.11
N LEU A 77 0.81 4.87 -8.81
CA LEU A 77 0.69 3.55 -8.20
C LEU A 77 -0.69 2.93 -8.42
N ALA A 78 -1.77 3.69 -8.18
CA ALA A 78 -3.13 3.20 -8.37
C ALA A 78 -3.35 2.75 -9.83
N ARG A 79 -2.87 3.53 -10.81
CA ARG A 79 -2.92 3.15 -12.23
C ARG A 79 -2.08 1.92 -12.55
N GLN A 80 -0.85 1.84 -12.03
CA GLN A 80 0.03 0.69 -12.25
C GLN A 80 -0.55 -0.59 -11.66
N ILE A 81 -1.16 -0.52 -10.47
CA ILE A 81 -1.84 -1.64 -9.84
C ILE A 81 -3.05 -2.06 -10.70
N GLU A 82 -3.86 -1.09 -11.17
CA GLU A 82 -5.01 -1.40 -12.03
C GLU A 82 -4.58 -2.03 -13.37
N GLU A 83 -3.50 -1.53 -13.98
CA GLU A 83 -2.90 -2.10 -15.19
C GLU A 83 -2.37 -3.52 -14.94
N ALA A 84 -1.67 -3.76 -13.83
CA ALA A 84 -1.19 -5.08 -13.45
C ALA A 84 -2.35 -6.07 -13.25
N TYR A 85 -3.42 -5.66 -12.55
CA TYR A 85 -4.63 -6.48 -12.39
C TYR A 85 -5.30 -6.80 -13.73
N ARG A 86 -5.35 -5.85 -14.68
CA ARG A 86 -5.89 -6.10 -16.03
C ARG A 86 -5.03 -7.06 -16.84
N GLN A 87 -3.70 -6.99 -16.72
CA GLN A 87 -2.79 -7.90 -17.40
C GLN A 87 -2.90 -9.33 -16.87
N ASP A 88 -2.99 -9.48 -15.54
CA ASP A 88 -3.12 -10.77 -14.87
C ASP A 88 -4.47 -11.45 -15.20
N SER A 89 -5.56 -10.67 -15.20
CA SER A 89 -6.89 -11.15 -15.62
C SER A 89 -7.03 -11.42 -17.13
N ALA A 90 -6.19 -10.81 -17.98
CA ALA A 90 -6.11 -11.13 -19.39
C ALA A 90 -5.26 -12.39 -19.67
N GLN A 91 -4.25 -12.67 -18.84
CA GLN A 91 -3.48 -13.92 -18.90
C GLN A 91 -4.28 -15.12 -18.40
N ALA A 92 -5.11 -14.96 -17.37
CA ALA A 92 -5.98 -16.02 -16.86
C ALA A 92 -7.11 -16.46 -17.82
N LYS A 93 -7.37 -15.70 -18.90
CA LYS A 93 -8.36 -16.01 -19.93
C LYS A 93 -7.77 -16.62 -21.22
N LYS A 94 -6.45 -16.75 -21.32
CA LYS A 94 -5.74 -17.45 -22.42
C LYS A 94 -5.43 -18.88 -22.03
#